data_AF-A0A959T2B9-F1
#
_entry.id   AF-A0A959T2B9-F1
#
_cell.length_a   1.000
_cell.length_b   1.000
_cell.length_c   1.000
_cell.angle_alpha   90.00
_cell.angle_beta   90.00
_cell.angle_gamma   90.00
#
_symmetry.space_group_name_H-M   'P 1'
#
loop_
_entity.id
_entity.type
_entity.pdbx_description
1 polymer ?
#
loop_
_entity_poly.entity_id
_entity_poly.type
_entity_poly.pdbx_seq_one_letter_code
_entity_poly.pdbx_strand_id
1 'polypeptide(L)'
;MNTPRTMKKFALLLTLALLTAPDLLAQSPKLGHIDRQQLMLMLPERKEAETKMQAFADQLKKRLDAMAQEYQQKLADAQATEATMTNTEKEIALRELAELEERNGVAPEKAQQDLAKQEEELLRPMVERTS
;
A
#
# COMPACT_ATOMS: atom_id res chain seq x y z
N MET A 1 1.97 -24.93 35.46
CA MET A 1 0.86 -25.45 34.64
C MET A 1 0.06 -24.23 34.16
N ASN A 2 0.55 -23.56 33.11
CA ASN A 2 0.07 -22.21 32.75
C ASN A 2 -0.63 -22.24 31.38
N THR A 3 -1.94 -22.45 31.46
CA THR A 3 -3.02 -22.05 30.53
C THR A 3 -2.80 -22.06 29.00
N PRO A 4 -3.55 -22.90 28.25
CA PRO A 4 -3.72 -22.80 26.79
C PRO A 4 -4.74 -21.71 26.35
N ARG A 5 -5.01 -20.72 27.21
CA ARG A 5 -6.09 -19.74 26.99
C ARG A 5 -5.69 -18.59 26.06
N THR A 6 -4.39 -18.30 25.94
CA THR A 6 -3.84 -17.29 25.01
C THR A 6 -3.63 -17.85 23.60
N MET A 7 -3.12 -19.08 23.46
CA MET A 7 -3.01 -19.75 22.14
C MET A 7 -4.37 -19.87 21.44
N LYS A 8 -5.43 -20.24 22.17
CA LYS A 8 -6.78 -20.29 21.60
C LYS A 8 -7.29 -18.92 21.15
N LYS A 9 -6.90 -17.83 21.83
CA LYS A 9 -7.27 -16.46 21.44
C LYS A 9 -6.48 -15.98 20.23
N PHE A 10 -5.20 -16.31 20.15
CA PHE A 10 -4.35 -15.98 19.00
C PHE A 10 -4.83 -16.71 17.74
N ALA A 11 -5.08 -18.02 17.84
CA ALA A 11 -5.66 -18.81 16.75
C ALA A 11 -7.06 -18.30 16.35
N LEU A 12 -7.89 -17.87 17.30
CA LEU A 12 -9.21 -17.29 17.02
C LEU A 12 -9.12 -15.90 16.34
N LEU A 13 -8.15 -15.07 16.73
CA LEU A 13 -7.95 -13.74 16.14
C LEU A 13 -7.34 -13.82 14.74
N LEU A 14 -6.38 -14.74 14.51
CA LEU A 14 -5.82 -15.00 13.18
C LEU A 14 -6.87 -15.56 12.21
N THR A 15 -7.69 -16.50 12.68
CA THR A 15 -8.78 -17.06 11.85
C THR A 15 -9.85 -16.01 11.56
N LEU A 16 -10.15 -15.12 12.50
CA LEU A 16 -11.07 -14.00 12.28
C LEU A 16 -10.51 -12.97 11.30
N ALA A 17 -9.22 -12.62 11.39
CA ALA A 17 -8.55 -11.76 10.42
C ALA A 17 -8.56 -12.34 8.99
N LEU A 18 -8.49 -13.67 8.87
CA LEU A 18 -8.59 -14.38 7.59
C LEU A 18 -10.00 -14.32 6.96
N LEU A 19 -11.04 -14.24 7.79
CA LEU A 19 -12.44 -14.15 7.37
C LEU A 19 -12.88 -12.71 7.05
N THR A 20 -12.15 -11.71 7.57
CA THR A 20 -12.46 -10.30 7.35
C THR A 20 -11.59 -9.63 6.31
N ALA A 21 -10.59 -10.31 5.71
CA ALA A 21 -9.88 -9.77 4.57
C ALA A 21 -10.92 -9.52 3.46
N PRO A 22 -11.36 -8.25 3.25
CA PRO A 22 -12.21 -7.96 2.12
C PRO A 22 -11.37 -8.25 0.87
N ASP A 23 -12.01 -8.31 -0.29
CA ASP A 23 -11.36 -8.32 -1.60
C ASP A 23 -10.47 -7.08 -1.89
N LEU A 24 -9.73 -6.54 -0.90
CA LEU A 24 -8.73 -5.49 -1.01
C LEU A 24 -7.61 -5.86 -1.98
N LEU A 25 -7.37 -7.16 -2.21
CA LEU A 25 -6.44 -7.65 -3.23
C LEU A 25 -6.99 -7.51 -4.66
N ALA A 26 -8.31 -7.36 -4.85
CA ALA A 26 -8.94 -7.23 -6.17
C ALA A 26 -8.98 -5.77 -6.65
N GLN A 27 -8.82 -4.80 -5.75
CA GLN A 27 -8.69 -3.40 -6.12
C GLN A 27 -7.22 -3.05 -6.29
N SER A 28 -6.59 -3.57 -7.35
CA SER A 28 -5.43 -2.88 -7.91
C SER A 28 -5.84 -1.41 -8.09
N PRO A 29 -5.24 -0.45 -7.37
CA PRO A 29 -5.60 0.93 -7.55
C PRO A 29 -5.35 1.24 -9.01
N LYS A 30 -6.43 1.58 -9.72
CA LYS A 30 -6.39 1.92 -11.14
C LYS A 30 -5.73 3.30 -11.27
N LEU A 31 -4.43 3.35 -10.98
CA LEU A 31 -3.55 4.45 -11.37
C LEU A 31 -3.40 4.52 -12.90
N GLY A 32 -3.88 3.48 -13.62
CA GLY A 32 -3.71 3.25 -15.05
C GLY A 32 -4.50 4.14 -16.01
N HIS A 33 -5.15 5.20 -15.55
CA HIS A 33 -5.77 6.21 -16.41
C HIS A 33 -5.51 7.63 -15.91
N ILE A 34 -4.29 7.96 -15.48
CA ILE A 34 -3.89 9.37 -15.53
C ILE A 34 -4.01 9.74 -17.00
N ASP A 35 -4.95 10.64 -17.26
CA ASP A 35 -5.42 11.06 -18.56
C ASP A 35 -4.28 11.76 -19.30
N ARG A 36 -3.36 10.96 -19.86
CA ARG A 36 -2.28 11.41 -20.73
C ARG A 36 -2.80 12.27 -21.89
N GLN A 37 -4.10 12.16 -22.22
CA GLN A 37 -4.73 12.96 -23.26
C GLN A 37 -5.08 14.38 -22.79
N GLN A 38 -5.32 14.61 -21.49
CA GLN A 38 -5.53 15.97 -20.96
C GLN A 38 -4.24 16.81 -20.89
N LEU A 39 -3.06 16.20 -21.04
CA LEU A 39 -1.76 16.89 -21.08
C LEU A 39 -1.31 17.34 -22.49
N MET A 40 -2.22 17.43 -23.47
CA MET A 40 -1.88 17.77 -24.86
C MET A 40 -1.80 19.28 -25.13
N LEU A 41 -0.61 19.88 -25.02
CA LEU A 41 -0.20 21.09 -25.78
C LEU A 41 1.31 21.04 -26.11
N MET A 42 1.67 21.57 -27.28
CA MET A 42 2.92 21.35 -28.05
C MET A 42 4.21 21.95 -27.44
N LEU A 43 4.78 21.38 -26.36
CA LEU A 43 6.11 21.75 -25.85
C LEU A 43 6.97 20.52 -25.46
N PRO A 44 8.30 20.52 -25.72
CA PRO A 44 9.19 19.38 -25.39
C PRO A 44 9.26 19.08 -23.88
N GLU A 45 9.03 20.08 -23.05
CA GLU A 45 9.07 19.98 -21.59
C GLU A 45 7.86 19.24 -21.01
N ARG A 46 6.73 19.17 -21.73
CA ARG A 46 5.56 18.35 -21.36
C ARG A 46 5.85 16.86 -21.48
N LYS A 47 6.70 16.45 -22.43
CA LYS A 47 7.13 15.05 -22.59
C LYS A 47 7.96 14.56 -21.41
N GLU A 48 8.79 15.45 -20.84
CA GLU A 48 9.55 15.15 -19.62
C GLU A 48 8.61 15.02 -18.41
N ALA A 49 7.64 15.93 -18.26
CA ALA A 49 6.63 15.85 -17.21
C ALA A 49 5.76 14.58 -17.32
N GLU A 50 5.34 14.20 -18.54
CA GLU A 50 4.60 12.95 -18.77
C GLU A 50 5.42 11.72 -18.37
N THR A 51 6.71 11.69 -18.72
CA THR A 51 7.61 10.59 -18.36
C THR A 51 7.79 10.50 -16.85
N LYS A 52 7.98 11.65 -16.17
CA LYS A 52 8.07 11.73 -14.71
C LYS A 52 6.77 11.30 -14.04
N MET A 53 5.63 11.67 -14.60
CA MET A 53 4.32 11.28 -14.07
C MET A 53 4.08 9.78 -14.18
N GLN A 54 4.38 9.20 -15.34
CA GLN A 54 4.29 7.76 -15.52
C GLN A 54 5.20 7.00 -14.57
N ALA A 55 6.46 7.42 -14.46
CA ALA A 55 7.42 6.78 -13.57
C ALA A 55 6.96 6.84 -12.10
N PHE A 56 6.38 7.96 -11.69
CA PHE A 56 5.85 8.13 -10.34
C PHE A 56 4.60 7.26 -10.08
N ALA A 57 3.68 7.18 -11.04
CA ALA A 57 2.53 6.27 -10.97
C ALA A 57 2.97 4.80 -10.87
N ASP A 58 3.96 4.39 -11.67
CA ASP A 58 4.52 3.04 -11.63
C ASP A 58 5.23 2.75 -10.30
N GLN A 59 5.93 3.75 -9.74
CA GLN A 59 6.56 3.65 -8.43
C GLN A 59 5.51 3.46 -7.32
N LEU A 60 4.42 4.23 -7.35
CA LEU A 60 3.32 4.08 -6.39
C LEU A 60 2.65 2.73 -6.52
N LYS A 61 2.40 2.24 -7.74
CA LYS A 61 1.89 0.89 -7.96
C LYS A 61 2.81 -0.16 -7.33
N LYS A 62 4.12 -0.12 -7.62
CA LYS A 62 5.09 -1.05 -7.04
C LYS A 62 5.10 -0.99 -5.51
N ARG A 63 4.95 0.21 -4.93
CA ARG A 63 4.91 0.39 -3.49
C ARG A 63 3.66 -0.24 -2.88
N LEU A 64 2.50 -0.07 -3.51
CA LEU A 64 1.23 -0.68 -3.08
C LEU A 64 1.29 -2.21 -3.18
N ASP A 65 1.82 -2.73 -4.28
CA ASP A 65 2.02 -4.18 -4.46
C ASP A 65 3.00 -4.74 -3.41
N ALA A 66 4.11 -4.06 -3.14
CA ALA A 66 5.08 -4.46 -2.11
C ALA A 66 4.49 -4.42 -0.69
N MET A 67 3.63 -3.44 -0.39
CA MET A 67 2.92 -3.33 0.88
C MET A 67 1.93 -4.49 1.10
N ALA A 68 1.20 -4.88 0.05
CA ALA A 68 0.35 -6.07 0.09
C ALA A 68 1.17 -7.36 0.30
N GLN A 69 2.30 -7.48 -0.41
CA GLN A 69 3.21 -8.62 -0.25
C GLN A 69 3.83 -8.68 1.15
N GLU A 70 4.22 -7.55 1.72
CA GLU A 70 4.77 -7.46 3.09
C GLU A 70 3.77 -8.01 4.12
N TYR A 71 2.50 -7.61 4.02
CA TYR A 71 1.43 -8.15 4.87
C TYR A 71 1.26 -9.66 4.71
N GLN A 72 1.20 -10.15 3.47
CA GLN A 72 1.05 -11.59 3.20
C GLN A 72 2.23 -12.41 3.72
N GLN A 73 3.46 -11.94 3.51
CA GLN A 73 4.67 -12.60 4.03
C GLN A 73 4.67 -12.63 5.56
N LYS A 74 4.38 -11.49 6.21
CA LYS A 74 4.31 -11.41 7.67
C LYS A 74 3.26 -12.34 8.26
N LEU A 75 2.11 -12.44 7.60
CA LEU A 75 1.02 -13.32 8.00
C LEU A 75 1.43 -14.79 7.89
N ALA A 76 2.05 -15.18 6.77
CA ALA A 76 2.55 -16.53 6.54
C ALA A 76 3.63 -16.91 7.56
N ASP A 77 4.58 -16.01 7.82
CA ASP A 77 5.66 -16.23 8.79
C ASP A 77 5.11 -16.36 10.22
N ALA A 78 4.17 -15.52 10.61
CA ALA A 78 3.52 -15.59 11.92
C ALA A 78 2.77 -16.91 12.12
N GLN A 79 2.11 -17.43 11.08
CA GLN A 79 1.45 -18.75 11.10
C GLN A 79 2.47 -19.89 11.16
N ALA A 80 3.53 -19.83 10.36
CA ALA A 80 4.57 -20.87 10.30
C ALA A 80 5.35 -20.98 11.63
N THR A 81 5.59 -19.84 12.28
CA THR A 81 6.35 -19.76 13.54
C THR A 81 5.47 -19.76 14.79
N GLU A 82 4.14 -19.78 14.65
CA GLU A 82 3.19 -19.71 15.76
C GLU A 82 3.50 -20.74 16.87
N ALA A 83 3.87 -21.96 16.47
CA ALA A 83 4.13 -23.06 17.39
C ALA A 83 5.37 -22.82 18.27
N THR A 84 6.34 -22.04 17.79
CA THR A 84 7.60 -21.76 18.47
C THR A 84 7.61 -20.38 19.16
N MET A 85 6.68 -19.49 18.82
CA MET A 85 6.58 -18.16 19.42
C MET A 85 6.09 -18.18 20.87
N THR A 86 6.72 -17.34 21.69
CA THR A 86 6.24 -16.95 23.02
C THR A 86 4.97 -16.10 22.94
N ASN A 87 4.24 -15.97 24.06
CA ASN A 87 3.05 -15.12 24.09
C ASN A 87 3.35 -13.66 23.73
N THR A 88 4.51 -13.13 24.12
CA THR A 88 4.94 -11.76 23.80
C THR A 88 5.18 -11.59 22.30
N GLU A 89 5.86 -12.54 21.67
CA GLU A 89 6.11 -12.51 20.21
C GLU A 89 4.81 -12.59 19.41
N LYS A 90 3.85 -13.39 19.88
CA LYS A 90 2.50 -13.45 19.30
C LYS A 90 1.77 -12.12 19.38
N GLU A 91 1.78 -11.45 20.53
CA GLU A 91 1.15 -10.14 20.67
C GLU A 91 1.80 -9.09 19.76
N ILE A 92 3.13 -9.12 19.63
CA ILE A 92 3.87 -8.25 18.71
C ILE A 92 3.45 -8.54 17.27
N ALA A 93 3.44 -9.81 16.85
CA ALA A 93 3.07 -10.19 15.48
C ALA A 93 1.63 -9.76 15.12
N LEU A 94 0.68 -9.92 16.04
CA LEU A 94 -0.70 -9.44 15.82
C LEU A 94 -0.76 -7.92 15.65
N ARG A 95 -0.02 -7.18 16.48
CA ARG A 95 0.02 -5.72 16.40
C ARG A 95 0.63 -5.27 15.08
N GLU A 96 1.73 -5.87 14.66
CA GLU A 96 2.37 -5.55 13.39
C GLU A 96 1.47 -5.88 12.20
N LEU A 97 0.73 -6.99 12.25
CA LEU A 97 -0.25 -7.33 11.21
C LEU A 97 -1.39 -6.32 11.14
N ALA A 98 -1.91 -5.86 12.29
CA ALA A 98 -2.95 -4.83 12.33
C ALA A 98 -2.44 -3.48 11.81
N GLU A 99 -1.21 -3.08 12.17
CA GLU A 99 -0.58 -1.87 11.66
C GLU A 99 -0.37 -1.95 10.13
N LEU A 100 0.05 -3.11 9.61
CA LEU A 100 0.18 -3.34 8.17
C LEU A 100 -1.16 -3.32 7.45
N GLU A 101 -2.20 -3.88 8.04
CA GLU A 101 -3.58 -3.84 7.50
C GLU A 101 -4.08 -2.40 7.39
N GLU A 102 -3.93 -1.59 8.45
CA GLU A 102 -4.28 -0.17 8.43
C GLU A 102 -3.49 0.57 7.35
N ARG A 103 -2.18 0.37 7.30
CA ARG A 103 -1.29 1.01 6.32
C ARG A 103 -1.70 0.64 4.89
N ASN A 104 -2.02 -0.62 4.64
CA ASN A 104 -2.48 -1.10 3.34
C ASN A 104 -3.84 -0.54 2.96
N GLY A 105 -4.75 -0.34 3.92
CA GLY A 105 -6.05 0.28 3.71
C GLY A 105 -5.97 1.75 3.29
N VAL A 106 -5.07 2.53 3.91
CA VAL A 106 -4.93 3.97 3.61
C VAL A 106 -3.99 4.28 2.43
N ALA A 107 -3.13 3.33 2.04
CA ALA A 107 -2.12 3.57 1.02
C ALA A 107 -2.69 3.93 -0.38
N PRO A 108 -3.81 3.33 -0.87
CA PRO A 108 -4.41 3.73 -2.14
C PRO A 108 -4.90 5.18 -2.16
N GLU A 109 -5.46 5.67 -1.07
CA GLU A 109 -5.89 7.07 -0.94
C GLU A 109 -4.67 8.00 -0.92
N LYS A 110 -3.66 7.65 -0.13
CA LYS A 110 -2.42 8.42 -0.05
C LYS A 110 -1.68 8.47 -1.40
N ALA A 111 -1.68 7.38 -2.15
CA ALA A 111 -1.08 7.33 -3.48
C ALA A 111 -1.78 8.29 -4.47
N GLN A 112 -3.10 8.45 -4.38
CA GLN A 112 -3.83 9.42 -5.19
C GLN A 112 -3.48 10.87 -4.80
N GLN A 113 -3.37 11.15 -3.50
CA GLN A 113 -2.95 12.46 -3.02
C GLN A 113 -1.51 12.80 -3.46
N ASP A 114 -0.60 11.83 -3.36
CA ASP A 114 0.79 12.00 -3.78
C ASP A 114 0.88 12.23 -5.30
N LEU A 115 0.04 11.57 -6.11
CA LEU A 115 -0.06 11.81 -7.56
C LEU A 115 -0.50 13.24 -7.90
N ALA A 116 -1.55 13.74 -7.26
CA ALA A 116 -2.06 15.10 -7.51
C ALA A 116 -1.01 16.17 -7.15
N LYS A 117 -0.27 15.96 -6.06
CA LYS A 117 0.84 16.85 -5.67
C LYS A 117 1.97 16.85 -6.70
N GLN A 118 2.35 15.67 -7.16
CA GLN A 118 3.41 15.54 -8.16
C GLN A 118 3.00 16.19 -9.50
N GLU A 119 1.72 16.10 -9.88
CA GLU A 119 1.18 16.81 -11.03
C GLU A 119 1.30 18.34 -10.84
N GLU A 120 0.88 18.88 -9.70
CA GLU A 120 0.99 20.30 -9.38
C GLU A 120 2.45 20.81 -9.43
N GLU A 121 3.38 20.06 -8.84
CA GLU A 121 4.81 20.40 -8.82
C GLU A 121 5.43 20.39 -10.22
N LEU A 122 4.99 19.49 -11.10
CA LEU A 122 5.46 19.45 -12.49
C LEU A 122 4.85 20.54 -13.36
N LEU A 123 3.65 21.00 -13.05
CA LEU A 123 2.96 22.08 -13.78
C LEU A 123 3.44 23.47 -13.35
N ARG A 124 3.78 23.67 -12.08
CA ARG A 124 4.26 24.95 -11.52
C ARG A 124 5.38 25.64 -12.34
N PRO A 125 6.48 24.97 -12.71
CA PRO A 125 7.55 25.57 -13.52
C PRO A 125 7.19 25.79 -15.00
N MET A 126 6.11 25.19 -15.49
CA MET A 126 5.60 25.46 -16.84
C MET A 126 4.83 26.78 -16.86
N VAL A 127 4.01 27.02 -15.83
CA VAL A 127 3.22 28.25 -15.69
C VAL A 127 4.14 29.46 -15.51
N GLU A 128 5.13 29.36 -14.62
CA GLU A 128 6.10 30.43 -14.32
C GLU A 128 6.96 30.87 -15.51
N ARG A 129 7.14 30.02 -16.53
CA ARG A 129 7.87 30.38 -17.75
C ARG A 129 7.01 30.96 -18.86
N THR A 130 5.69 30.82 -18.75
CA THR A 130 4.72 31.39 -19.71
C THR A 130 4.10 32.71 -19.24
N SER A 131 4.25 33.06 -17.95
CA SER A 131 3.88 34.34 -17.34
C SER A 131 5.05 35.32 -17.34
#